data_AF-A0A2N4XXE1-F1
#
_entry.id   AF-A0A2N4XXE1-F1
#
_cell.length_a   1.000
_cell.length_b   1.000
_cell.length_c   1.000
_cell.angle_alpha   90.00
_cell.angle_beta   90.00
_cell.angle_gamma   90.00
#
_symmetry.space_group_name_H-M   'P 1'
#
loop_
_entity.id
_entity.type
_entity.pdbx_description
1 polymer ?
#
loop_
_entity_poly.entity_id
_entity_poly.type
_entity_poly.pdbx_seq_one_letter_code
_entity_poly.pdbx_strand_id
1 'polypeptide(L)'
;MAYLFTLILAIATLITGITWFIKYFKLALEYRKNGNGIEVKFQKDKNNWIEISASAFPVLLLVFIMRSFLFGPFQIPSGSMMPTLLVGDFILVKKFAYSIKNPITQSTIIKMGNPKRGDVVVFKYPPNPSLDYIKRVIGLPGDLVCYDPIVKRITIQPGWAHNYHSSTSTLAITYSDITSSNFIQHFSYNSNR
;
A
#
# COMPACT_ATOMS: atom_id res chain seq x y z
N MET A 1 5.37 7.42 -14.19
CA MET A 1 4.02 8.03 -14.36
C MET A 1 3.26 8.22 -13.05
N ALA A 2 3.24 7.25 -12.12
CA ALA A 2 2.46 7.37 -10.88
C ALA A 2 2.92 8.50 -9.92
N TYR A 3 4.22 8.80 -9.86
CA TYR A 3 4.77 9.85 -8.98
C TYR A 3 4.32 11.26 -9.37
N LEU A 4 4.32 11.57 -10.67
CA LEU A 4 3.97 12.89 -11.20
C LEU A 4 2.49 13.23 -10.92
N PHE A 5 1.59 12.25 -11.08
CA PHE A 5 0.20 12.41 -10.69
C PHE A 5 0.03 12.70 -9.19
N THR A 6 0.72 11.95 -8.32
CA THR A 6 0.68 12.18 -6.87
C THR A 6 1.22 13.57 -6.51
N LEU A 7 2.28 14.03 -7.17
CA LEU A 7 2.89 15.33 -6.93
C LEU A 7 1.96 16.48 -7.37
N ILE A 8 1.35 16.39 -8.54
CA ILE A 8 0.36 17.38 -9.01
C ILE A 8 -0.83 17.43 -8.06
N LEU A 9 -1.35 16.27 -7.67
CA LEU A 9 -2.47 16.18 -6.73
C LEU A 9 -2.10 16.80 -5.37
N ALA A 10 -0.89 16.53 -4.86
CA ALA A 10 -0.38 17.09 -3.61
C ALA A 10 -0.32 18.62 -3.65
N ILE A 11 0.23 19.19 -4.73
CA ILE A 11 0.31 20.65 -4.91
C ILE A 11 -1.10 21.26 -5.00
N ALA A 12 -2.00 20.64 -5.76
CA ALA A 12 -3.38 21.10 -5.89
C ALA A 12 -4.13 21.08 -4.55
N THR A 13 -3.97 20.03 -3.75
CA THR A 13 -4.52 19.97 -2.39
C THR A 13 -3.92 21.01 -1.46
N LEU A 14 -2.63 21.34 -1.60
CA LEU A 14 -1.96 22.32 -0.75
C LEU A 14 -2.46 23.74 -1.08
N ILE A 15 -2.56 24.09 -2.36
CA ILE A 15 -3.08 25.40 -2.80
C ILE A 15 -4.53 25.58 -2.36
N THR A 16 -5.39 24.59 -2.63
CA THR A 16 -6.81 24.64 -2.21
C THR A 16 -6.95 24.64 -0.69
N GLY A 17 -6.09 23.92 0.03
CA GLY A 17 -6.04 23.92 1.49
C GLY A 17 -5.66 25.26 2.10
N ILE A 18 -4.68 25.98 1.52
CA ILE A 18 -4.33 27.34 1.95
C ILE A 18 -5.53 28.28 1.77
N THR A 19 -6.21 28.23 0.62
CA THR A 19 -7.39 29.09 0.38
C THR A 19 -8.52 28.80 1.35
N TRP A 20 -8.79 27.51 1.62
CA TRP A 20 -9.79 27.10 2.60
C TRP A 20 -9.42 27.54 4.01
N PHE A 21 -8.15 27.36 4.40
CA PHE A 21 -7.64 27.75 5.72
C PHE A 21 -7.75 29.26 5.95
N ILE A 22 -7.42 30.10 4.96
CA ILE A 22 -7.57 31.56 5.07
C ILE A 22 -9.04 31.94 5.27
N LYS A 23 -9.96 31.37 4.48
CA LYS A 23 -11.40 31.64 4.63
C LYS A 23 -11.90 31.17 6.00
N TYR A 24 -11.56 29.94 6.39
CA TYR A 24 -11.99 29.35 7.65
C TYR A 24 -11.41 30.08 8.86
N PHE A 25 -10.16 30.53 8.79
CA PHE A 25 -9.50 31.30 9.85
C PHE A 25 -10.13 32.69 10.02
N LYS A 26 -10.43 33.38 8.91
CA LYS A 26 -11.16 34.67 8.95
C LYS A 26 -12.57 34.48 9.53
N LEU A 27 -13.28 33.45 9.09
CA LEU A 27 -14.60 33.08 9.59
C LEU A 27 -14.55 32.77 11.10
N ALA A 28 -13.57 31.99 11.55
CA ALA A 28 -13.37 31.65 12.96
C ALA A 28 -13.01 32.86 13.84
N LEU A 29 -12.20 33.79 13.33
CA LEU A 29 -11.91 35.06 14.02
C LEU A 29 -13.14 35.96 14.11
N GLU A 30 -13.98 35.96 13.09
CA GLU A 30 -15.20 36.77 13.04
C GLU A 30 -16.29 36.24 13.98
N TYR A 31 -16.41 34.91 14.12
CA TYR A 31 -17.24 34.27 15.16
C TYR A 31 -16.84 34.66 16.59
N ARG A 32 -15.55 34.91 16.84
CA ARG A 32 -15.08 35.33 18.17
C ARG A 32 -15.35 36.82 18.45
N LYS A 33 -15.54 37.64 17.42
CA LYS A 33 -15.88 39.07 17.52
C LYS A 33 -17.39 39.31 17.58
N ASN A 34 -18.18 38.52 16.86
CA ASN A 34 -19.64 38.59 16.85
C ASN A 34 -20.22 37.47 17.72
N GLY A 35 -20.40 37.74 19.01
CA GLY A 35 -20.96 36.79 19.99
C GLY A 35 -22.45 36.44 19.83
N ASN A 36 -23.05 36.67 18.66
CA ASN A 36 -24.47 36.37 18.41
C ASN A 36 -24.63 35.53 17.14
N GLY A 37 -25.07 34.28 17.32
CA GLY A 37 -25.81 33.48 16.34
C GLY A 37 -25.06 33.10 15.06
N ILE A 38 -25.03 31.81 14.76
CA ILE A 38 -24.53 31.26 13.49
C ILE A 38 -25.50 31.68 12.37
N GLU A 39 -25.40 32.92 11.88
CA GLU A 39 -25.81 33.23 10.52
C GLU A 39 -24.63 32.83 9.62
N VAL A 40 -24.72 31.65 9.00
CA VAL A 40 -23.81 31.28 7.90
C VAL A 40 -24.13 32.19 6.72
N LYS A 41 -23.68 33.44 6.77
CA LYS A 41 -23.62 34.28 5.58
C LYS A 41 -22.54 33.67 4.73
N PHE A 42 -22.95 32.87 3.73
CA PHE A 42 -22.12 32.60 2.56
C PHE A 42 -21.83 33.98 1.93
N GLN A 43 -20.79 34.64 2.42
CA GLN A 43 -20.25 35.84 1.82
C GLN A 43 -19.83 35.43 0.42
N LYS A 44 -20.70 35.80 -0.53
CA LYS A 44 -20.49 35.75 -1.96
C LYS A 44 -19.32 36.68 -2.27
N ASP A 45 -18.12 36.17 -2.08
CA ASP A 45 -16.90 36.88 -2.43
C ASP A 45 -16.92 36.99 -3.97
N LYS A 46 -16.79 38.22 -4.49
CA LYS A 46 -16.89 38.55 -5.93
C LYS A 46 -15.96 37.74 -6.86
N ASN A 47 -15.00 37.00 -6.31
CA ASN A 47 -14.04 36.19 -7.04
C ASN A 47 -14.47 34.71 -7.06
N ASN A 48 -15.32 34.35 -8.03
CA ASN A 48 -15.83 32.98 -8.24
C ASN A 48 -14.76 31.87 -8.12
N TRP A 49 -13.53 32.14 -8.58
CA TRP A 49 -12.42 31.18 -8.58
C TRP A 49 -11.93 30.75 -7.19
N ILE A 50 -12.01 31.64 -6.19
CA ILE A 50 -11.56 31.35 -4.82
C ILE A 50 -12.59 30.49 -4.09
N GLU A 51 -13.89 30.74 -4.32
CA GLU A 51 -14.97 29.93 -3.76
C GLU A 51 -14.96 28.50 -4.31
N ILE A 52 -14.70 28.35 -5.61
CA ILE A 52 -14.54 27.04 -6.26
C ILE A 52 -13.34 26.30 -5.68
N SER A 53 -12.21 26.98 -5.50
CA SER A 53 -10.99 26.36 -4.96
C SER A 53 -11.15 25.91 -3.50
N ALA A 54 -11.81 26.73 -2.67
CA ALA A 54 -12.06 26.41 -1.27
C ALA A 54 -13.08 25.27 -1.09
N SER A 55 -14.12 25.21 -1.92
CA SER A 55 -15.12 24.13 -1.88
C SER A 55 -14.60 22.79 -2.43
N ALA A 56 -13.64 22.82 -3.35
CA ALA A 56 -12.99 21.61 -3.88
C ALA A 56 -12.02 20.95 -2.88
N PHE A 57 -11.51 21.70 -1.90
CA PHE A 57 -10.52 21.20 -0.93
C PHE A 57 -10.91 19.89 -0.22
N PRO A 58 -12.10 19.76 0.42
CA PRO A 58 -12.45 18.51 1.12
C PRO A 58 -12.50 17.29 0.19
N VAL A 59 -12.93 17.47 -1.06
CA VAL A 59 -12.95 16.39 -2.06
C VAL A 59 -11.52 16.04 -2.49
N LEU A 60 -10.68 17.03 -2.79
CA LEU A 60 -9.29 16.81 -3.17
C LEU A 60 -8.48 16.18 -2.02
N LEU A 61 -8.71 16.62 -0.78
CA LEU A 61 -8.11 16.05 0.43
C LEU A 61 -8.52 14.59 0.58
N LEU A 62 -9.80 14.26 0.40
CA LEU A 62 -10.28 12.88 0.45
C LEU A 62 -9.61 12.01 -0.63
N VAL A 63 -9.56 12.47 -1.88
CA VAL A 63 -8.91 11.74 -2.98
C VAL A 63 -7.41 11.59 -2.73
N PHE A 64 -6.75 12.64 -2.24
CA PHE A 64 -5.35 12.59 -1.85
C PHE A 64 -5.12 11.58 -0.72
N ILE A 65 -5.96 11.57 0.32
CA ILE A 65 -5.90 10.59 1.39
C ILE A 65 -6.12 9.17 0.84
N MET A 66 -7.15 8.94 0.04
CA MET A 66 -7.39 7.62 -0.57
C MET A 66 -6.20 7.15 -1.42
N ARG A 67 -5.63 8.05 -2.21
CA ARG A 67 -4.50 7.75 -3.12
C ARG A 67 -3.18 7.53 -2.39
N SER A 68 -2.89 8.39 -1.42
CA SER A 68 -1.64 8.43 -0.67
C SER A 68 -1.63 7.37 0.43
N PHE A 69 -2.79 7.09 1.02
CA PHE A 69 -2.88 6.34 2.26
C PHE A 69 -3.59 4.97 2.12
N LEU A 70 -4.78 4.91 1.53
CA LEU A 70 -5.66 3.78 1.83
C LEU A 70 -5.50 2.57 0.89
N PHE A 71 -5.60 2.75 -0.42
CA PHE A 71 -5.75 1.63 -1.35
C PHE A 71 -5.13 1.93 -2.72
N GLY A 72 -4.09 1.20 -3.08
CA GLY A 72 -3.62 1.15 -4.46
C GLY A 72 -4.30 -0.02 -5.17
N PRO A 73 -5.09 0.18 -6.23
CA PRO A 73 -5.54 -0.92 -7.06
C PRO A 73 -4.33 -1.47 -7.81
N PHE A 74 -4.03 -2.76 -7.62
CA PHE A 74 -3.02 -3.47 -8.41
C PHE A 74 -3.73 -4.56 -9.20
N GLN A 75 -3.51 -4.56 -10.51
CA GLN A 75 -3.88 -5.68 -11.36
C GLN A 75 -2.79 -6.74 -11.28
N ILE A 76 -3.17 -8.01 -11.17
CA ILE A 76 -2.22 -9.13 -11.15
C ILE A 76 -1.81 -9.48 -12.59
N PRO A 77 -0.56 -9.21 -13.01
CA PRO A 77 -0.13 -9.48 -14.37
C PRO A 77 0.37 -10.93 -14.56
N SER A 78 0.56 -11.69 -13.48
CA SER A 78 1.21 -13.00 -13.52
C SER A 78 0.59 -14.02 -12.56
N GLY A 79 0.58 -15.29 -12.96
CA GLY A 79 0.00 -16.41 -12.20
C GLY A 79 0.90 -16.98 -11.10
N SER A 80 1.93 -16.25 -10.65
CA SER A 80 2.89 -16.79 -9.67
C SER A 80 2.29 -17.07 -8.29
N MET A 81 1.12 -16.51 -8.00
CA MET A 81 0.43 -16.63 -6.71
C MET A 81 -0.83 -17.51 -6.82
N MET A 82 -0.97 -18.27 -7.90
CA MET A 82 -2.05 -19.23 -8.06
C MET A 82 -1.94 -20.36 -7.01
N PRO A 83 -3.05 -20.89 -6.48
CA PRO A 83 -4.45 -20.55 -6.80
C PRO A 83 -5.00 -19.36 -6.00
N THR A 84 -4.21 -18.74 -5.11
CA THR A 84 -4.68 -17.65 -4.24
C THR A 84 -5.02 -16.38 -5.00
N LEU A 85 -4.27 -16.05 -6.05
CA LEU A 85 -4.50 -14.89 -6.92
C LEU A 85 -4.41 -15.31 -8.38
N LEU A 86 -5.43 -14.99 -9.17
CA LEU A 86 -5.50 -15.31 -10.59
C LEU A 86 -5.02 -14.14 -11.45
N VAL A 87 -4.61 -14.45 -12.68
CA VAL A 87 -4.22 -13.43 -13.66
C VAL A 87 -5.45 -12.60 -14.02
N GLY A 88 -5.33 -11.27 -13.92
CA GLY A 88 -6.43 -10.34 -14.18
C GLY A 88 -7.20 -9.89 -12.94
N ASP A 89 -6.96 -10.48 -11.77
CA ASP A 89 -7.58 -10.04 -10.53
C ASP A 89 -7.13 -8.63 -10.13
N PHE A 90 -8.04 -7.86 -9.53
CA PHE A 90 -7.74 -6.58 -8.90
C PHE A 90 -7.67 -6.77 -7.38
N ILE A 91 -6.50 -6.50 -6.80
CA ILE A 91 -6.32 -6.57 -5.35
C ILE A 91 -6.24 -5.18 -4.73
N LEU A 92 -6.78 -5.09 -3.52
CA LEU A 92 -6.72 -3.91 -2.69
C LEU A 92 -5.63 -4.10 -1.62
N VAL A 93 -4.50 -3.42 -1.77
CA VAL A 93 -3.35 -3.57 -0.87
C VAL A 93 -3.34 -2.46 0.17
N LYS A 94 -3.34 -2.85 1.46
CA LYS A 94 -3.12 -1.92 2.58
C LYS A 94 -1.64 -1.55 2.66
N LYS A 95 -1.28 -0.36 2.17
CA LYS A 95 0.12 0.09 2.09
C LYS A 95 0.78 0.35 3.46
N PHE A 96 0.01 0.58 4.52
CA PHE A 96 0.52 0.87 5.88
C PHE A 96 0.70 -0.31 6.81
N ALA A 97 0.39 -1.53 6.38
CA ALA A 97 0.45 -2.67 7.30
C ALA A 97 1.85 -2.87 7.92
N TYR A 98 2.92 -2.46 7.22
CA TYR A 98 4.30 -2.73 7.66
C TYR A 98 5.20 -1.50 7.68
N SER A 99 4.95 -0.48 6.86
CA SER A 99 5.81 0.71 6.80
C SER A 99 5.03 1.96 6.42
N ILE A 100 5.23 3.03 7.17
CA ILE A 100 4.84 4.38 6.77
C ILE A 100 5.91 4.82 5.77
N LYS A 101 5.58 4.73 4.48
CA LYS A 101 6.43 5.27 3.41
C LYS A 101 6.04 6.72 3.15
N ASN A 102 7.02 7.59 2.92
CA ASN A 102 6.77 8.94 2.46
C ASN A 102 5.96 8.87 1.16
N PRO A 103 4.77 9.50 1.06
CA PRO A 103 3.98 9.47 -0.16
C PRO A 103 4.66 10.13 -1.37
N ILE A 104 5.67 10.98 -1.10
CA ILE A 104 6.48 11.66 -2.11
C ILE A 104 7.72 10.80 -2.40
N THR A 105 8.64 10.65 -1.47
CA THR A 105 9.93 9.99 -1.74
C THR A 105 9.91 8.46 -1.68
N GLN A 106 8.77 7.84 -1.30
CA GLN A 106 8.62 6.40 -1.07
C GLN A 106 9.65 5.79 -0.09
N SER A 107 10.39 6.63 0.64
CA SER A 107 11.33 6.22 1.67
C SER A 107 10.59 5.77 2.92
N THR A 108 11.07 4.71 3.56
CA THR A 108 10.48 4.17 4.79
C THR A 108 10.78 5.12 5.94
N ILE A 109 9.75 5.78 6.49
CA ILE A 109 9.87 6.74 7.60
C ILE A 109 9.78 6.00 8.94
N ILE A 110 8.80 5.09 9.08
CA ILE A 110 8.56 4.33 10.32
C ILE A 110 8.20 2.88 9.95
N LYS A 111 8.94 1.90 10.47
CA LYS A 111 8.54 0.49 10.41
C LYS A 111 7.55 0.23 11.54
N MET A 112 6.26 0.18 11.20
CA MET A 112 5.16 0.08 12.17
C MET A 112 4.80 -1.38 12.50
N GLY A 113 5.09 -2.30 11.58
CA GLY A 113 4.78 -3.72 11.72
C GLY A 113 5.81 -4.59 11.02
N ASN A 114 6.10 -5.74 11.61
CA ASN A 114 6.92 -6.77 10.96
C ASN A 114 5.99 -7.70 10.15
N PRO A 115 6.38 -8.08 8.92
CA PRO A 115 5.66 -9.10 8.18
C PRO A 115 5.58 -10.38 9.02
N LYS A 116 4.41 -11.02 9.04
CA LYS A 116 4.23 -12.33 9.65
C LYS A 116 4.40 -13.40 8.59
N ARG A 117 4.77 -14.60 9.02
CA ARG A 117 4.82 -15.77 8.14
C ARG A 117 3.42 -16.04 7.58
N GLY A 118 3.36 -16.35 6.30
CA GLY A 118 2.11 -16.57 5.57
C GLY A 118 1.50 -15.30 4.97
N ASP A 119 1.93 -14.10 5.38
CA ASP A 119 1.42 -12.85 4.82
C ASP A 119 1.75 -12.75 3.32
N VAL A 120 0.81 -12.22 2.53
CA VAL A 120 1.05 -11.87 1.13
C VAL A 120 1.45 -10.40 1.08
N VAL A 121 2.68 -10.13 0.64
CA VAL A 121 3.26 -8.80 0.66
C VAL A 121 3.60 -8.31 -0.75
N VAL A 122 3.45 -7.01 -0.95
CA VAL A 122 3.88 -6.31 -2.15
C VAL A 122 5.16 -5.54 -1.84
N PHE A 123 6.22 -5.82 -2.58
CA PHE A 123 7.52 -5.17 -2.40
C PHE A 123 8.13 -4.83 -3.75
N LYS A 124 9.02 -3.83 -3.74
CA LYS A 124 9.78 -3.47 -4.94
C LYS A 124 10.84 -4.53 -5.20
N TYR A 125 10.94 -5.00 -6.44
CA TYR A 125 11.93 -5.99 -6.83
C TYR A 125 13.35 -5.44 -6.56
N PRO A 126 14.17 -6.09 -5.70
CA PRO A 126 15.43 -5.49 -5.25
C PRO A 126 16.41 -5.13 -6.38
N PRO A 127 16.58 -5.96 -7.43
CA PRO A 127 17.44 -5.62 -8.57
C PRO A 127 16.89 -4.51 -9.47
N ASN A 128 15.56 -4.35 -9.56
CA ASN A 128 14.93 -3.26 -10.32
C ASN A 128 13.72 -2.70 -9.56
N PRO A 129 13.91 -1.62 -8.78
CA PRO A 129 12.86 -1.03 -7.95
C PRO A 129 11.68 -0.39 -8.70
N SER A 130 11.72 -0.38 -10.04
CA SER A 130 10.62 0.08 -10.89
C SER A 130 9.49 -0.95 -11.00
N LEU A 131 9.76 -2.21 -10.60
CA LEU A 131 8.80 -3.31 -10.66
C LEU A 131 8.31 -3.67 -9.26
N ASP A 132 6.99 -3.78 -9.11
CA ASP A 132 6.35 -4.26 -7.88
C ASP A 132 6.08 -5.77 -7.99
N TYR A 133 6.48 -6.53 -6.97
CA TYR A 133 6.31 -7.98 -6.88
C TYR A 133 5.39 -8.33 -5.72
N ILE A 134 4.56 -9.35 -5.92
CA ILE A 134 3.63 -9.87 -4.92
C ILE A 134 4.05 -11.30 -4.60
N LYS A 135 4.44 -11.56 -3.36
CA LYS A 135 4.87 -12.89 -2.89
C LYS A 135 4.37 -13.16 -1.49
N ARG A 136 4.37 -14.44 -1.10
CA ARG A 136 4.09 -14.87 0.28
C ARG A 136 5.37 -14.85 1.11
N VAL A 137 5.28 -14.33 2.33
CA VAL A 137 6.36 -14.34 3.32
C VAL A 137 6.48 -15.74 3.90
N ILE A 138 7.63 -16.37 3.69
CA ILE A 138 7.91 -17.72 4.18
C ILE A 138 8.91 -17.66 5.34
N GLY A 139 10.07 -17.03 5.13
CA GLY A 139 11.08 -16.80 6.16
C GLY A 139 11.06 -15.39 6.72
N LEU A 140 11.33 -15.27 8.02
CA LEU A 140 11.59 -14.04 8.74
C LEU A 140 13.08 -13.95 9.13
N PRO A 141 13.57 -12.76 9.54
CA PRO A 141 14.95 -12.61 9.99
C PRO A 141 15.29 -13.62 11.11
N GLY A 142 16.40 -14.35 10.93
CA GLY A 142 16.86 -15.38 11.87
C GLY A 142 16.38 -16.80 11.57
N ASP A 143 15.54 -17.00 10.55
CA ASP A 143 15.08 -18.31 10.14
C ASP A 143 16.05 -19.01 9.18
N LEU A 144 16.22 -20.33 9.34
CA LEU A 144 16.81 -21.18 8.30
C LEU A 144 15.68 -21.77 7.44
N VAL A 145 15.71 -21.48 6.14
CA VAL A 145 14.72 -21.97 5.17
C VAL A 145 15.38 -22.97 4.22
N CYS A 146 14.91 -24.20 4.23
CA CYS A 146 15.37 -25.26 3.33
C CYS A 146 14.25 -25.60 2.34
N TYR A 147 14.57 -25.63 1.05
CA TYR A 147 13.64 -26.06 -0.01
C TYR A 147 14.14 -27.35 -0.64
N ASP A 148 13.27 -28.37 -0.63
CA ASP A 148 13.53 -29.62 -1.33
C ASP A 148 12.87 -29.56 -2.73
N PRO A 149 13.66 -29.53 -3.82
CA PRO A 149 13.13 -29.41 -5.18
C PRO A 149 12.44 -30.67 -5.70
N ILE A 150 12.71 -31.84 -5.10
CA ILE A 150 12.16 -33.13 -5.53
C ILE A 150 10.73 -33.26 -4.99
N VAL A 151 10.55 -33.12 -3.69
CA VAL A 151 9.22 -33.22 -3.06
C VAL A 151 8.47 -31.88 -3.02
N LYS A 152 9.11 -30.78 -3.44
CA LYS A 152 8.56 -29.41 -3.45
C LYS A 152 8.08 -28.96 -2.07
N ARG A 153 8.83 -29.30 -1.02
CA ARG A 153 8.51 -28.95 0.38
C ARG A 153 9.48 -27.90 0.90
N ILE A 154 8.97 -27.05 1.78
CA ILE A 154 9.77 -26.05 2.49
C ILE A 154 9.77 -26.40 3.97
N THR A 155 10.96 -26.46 4.55
CA THR A 155 11.18 -26.66 5.98
C THR A 155 11.78 -25.39 6.57
N ILE A 156 11.26 -24.94 7.71
CA ILE A 156 11.70 -23.69 8.34
C ILE A 156 12.08 -23.94 9.79
N GLN A 157 13.29 -23.56 10.18
CA GLN A 157 13.75 -23.58 11.55
C GLN A 157 13.82 -22.15 12.09
N PRO A 158 12.91 -21.74 13.00
CA PRO A 158 12.93 -20.41 13.59
C PRO A 158 14.16 -20.19 14.49
N GLY A 159 14.74 -18.99 14.45
CA GLY A 159 15.72 -18.54 15.47
C GLY A 159 17.12 -19.14 15.38
N TRP A 160 17.48 -19.76 14.25
CA TRP A 160 18.78 -20.41 14.03
C TRP A 160 19.98 -19.46 14.20
N ALA A 161 19.82 -18.18 13.87
CA ALA A 161 20.91 -17.21 13.91
C ALA A 161 21.30 -16.70 15.33
N HIS A 162 20.44 -16.85 16.33
CA HIS A 162 20.66 -16.28 17.68
C HIS A 162 20.96 -17.32 18.76
N ASN A 163 20.51 -18.57 18.58
CA ASN A 163 20.71 -19.63 19.56
C ASN A 163 21.23 -20.87 18.86
N TYR A 164 22.54 -21.13 18.98
CA TYR A 164 23.17 -22.40 18.58
C TYR A 164 22.67 -23.61 19.39
N HIS A 165 21.75 -23.41 20.34
CA HIS A 165 21.18 -24.43 21.19
C HIS A 165 19.67 -24.21 21.37
N SER A 166 18.88 -25.23 21.06
CA SER A 166 17.41 -25.36 21.22
C SER A 166 16.56 -25.05 19.99
N SER A 167 16.24 -26.09 19.21
CA SER A 167 15.14 -26.08 18.25
C SER A 167 14.07 -27.09 18.66
N THR A 168 13.28 -26.75 19.68
CA THR A 168 12.08 -27.55 20.02
C THR A 168 10.84 -26.67 20.01
N SER A 169 10.43 -26.29 18.81
CA SER A 169 9.01 -26.22 18.42
C SER A 169 8.98 -25.95 16.93
N THR A 170 8.86 -27.02 16.15
CA THR A 170 8.38 -26.94 14.77
C THR A 170 7.06 -26.18 14.82
N LEU A 171 7.06 -24.92 14.37
CA LEU A 171 5.81 -24.19 14.19
C LEU A 171 4.99 -24.98 13.17
N ALA A 172 3.82 -25.46 13.61
CA ALA A 172 2.88 -26.15 12.75
C ALA A 172 2.37 -25.17 11.70
N ILE A 173 3.05 -25.11 10.56
CA ILE A 173 2.52 -24.46 9.37
C ILE A 173 1.50 -25.42 8.81
N THR A 174 0.22 -25.19 9.12
CA THR A 174 -0.88 -25.91 8.50
C THR A 174 -0.94 -25.48 7.04
N TYR A 175 -0.31 -26.25 6.17
CA TYR A 175 -0.52 -26.12 4.73
C TYR A 175 -1.97 -26.54 4.41
N SER A 176 -2.62 -25.83 3.49
CA SER A 176 -3.84 -26.34 2.89
C SER A 176 -3.52 -27.63 2.13
N ASP A 177 -4.48 -28.56 2.09
CA ASP A 177 -4.33 -29.80 1.33
C ASP A 177 -3.92 -29.52 -0.11
N ILE A 178 -3.04 -30.38 -0.63
CA ILE A 178 -2.58 -30.30 -2.01
C ILE A 178 -3.77 -30.62 -2.90
N THR A 179 -4.34 -29.59 -3.53
CA THR A 179 -5.40 -29.74 -4.51
C THR A 179 -4.78 -29.71 -5.90
N SER A 180 -5.17 -30.66 -6.75
CA SER A 180 -4.81 -30.65 -8.17
C SER A 180 -5.42 -29.42 -8.82
N SER A 181 -4.59 -28.52 -9.35
CA SER A 181 -5.10 -27.39 -10.12
C SER A 181 -5.61 -27.88 -11.47
N ASN A 182 -6.76 -27.35 -11.92
CA ASN A 182 -7.27 -27.56 -13.29
C ASN A 182 -6.48 -26.75 -14.34
N PHE A 183 -5.29 -26.24 -13.97
CA PHE A 183 -4.52 -25.33 -14.80
C PHE A 183 -3.55 -26.11 -15.69
N ILE A 184 -3.74 -25.96 -17.00
CA ILE A 184 -2.85 -26.53 -18.01
C ILE A 184 -1.89 -25.42 -18.46
N GLN A 185 -0.64 -25.47 -18.01
CA GLN A 185 0.40 -24.56 -18.49
C GLN A 185 1.00 -25.10 -19.79
N HIS A 186 0.64 -24.50 -20.92
CA HIS A 186 1.30 -24.79 -22.19
C HIS A 186 2.67 -24.13 -22.22
N PHE A 187 3.73 -24.93 -22.03
CA PHE A 187 5.09 -24.47 -22.29
C PHE A 187 5.34 -24.52 -23.80
N SER A 188 5.23 -23.38 -24.46
CA SER A 188 5.65 -23.27 -25.86
C SER A 188 7.17 -23.20 -25.90
N TYR A 189 7.82 -24.34 -26.17
CA TYR A 189 9.25 -24.40 -26.41
C TYR A 189 9.54 -23.80 -27.79
N ASN A 190 10.12 -22.60 -27.84
CA ASN A 190 10.59 -22.02 -29.09
C ASN A 190 12.01 -22.54 -29.37
N SER A 191 12.11 -23.52 -30.27
CA SER A 191 13.34 -24.24 -30.62
C SER A 191 14.35 -23.46 -31.48
N ASN A 192 14.14 -22.16 -31.71
CA ASN A 192 15.03 -21.37 -32.55
C ASN A 192 15.98 -20.50 -31.72
N ARG A 193 17.02 -21.13 -31.17
CA ARG A 193 18.34 -20.52 -30.93
C ARG A 193 19.40 -21.59 -30.74
#